data_AF-A0A0H4T7U3-F1
#
_entry.id   AF-A0A0H4T7U3-F1
#
_cell.length_a   1.000
_cell.length_b   1.000
_cell.length_c   1.000
_cell.angle_alpha   90.00
_cell.angle_beta   90.00
_cell.angle_gamma   90.00
#
_symmetry.space_group_name_H-M   'P 1'
#
loop_
_entity.id
_entity.type
_entity.pdbx_description
1 polymer ?
#
loop_
_entity_poly.entity_id
_entity_poly.type
_entity_poly.pdbx_seq_one_letter_code
_entity_poly.pdbx_strand_id
1 'polypeptide(L)'
;MGPTGATGPQGVQGLLGPTGPTGAGVVGWEIVTSSQTDSADKLISVSCSPGANKVLGGGYQISGVSAGDSRKLVVTQSYPSSSTVWTTEALEAQSVGVNWTLSVYAICGVA
;
A
#
# COMPACT_ATOMS: atom_id res chain seq x y z
N MET A 1 -54.80 3.66 -48.60
CA MET A 1 -53.71 3.99 -47.66
C MET A 1 -52.42 3.41 -48.23
N GLY A 2 -51.38 4.24 -48.40
CA GLY A 2 -50.07 3.80 -48.86
C GLY A 2 -49.18 3.31 -47.71
N PRO A 3 -48.10 2.55 -47.99
CA PRO A 3 -47.20 2.06 -46.96
C PRO A 3 -46.52 3.23 -46.24
N THR A 4 -46.36 3.10 -44.92
CA THR A 4 -45.57 4.03 -44.11
C THR A 4 -44.15 4.12 -44.66
N GLY A 5 -43.62 5.34 -44.78
CA GLY A 5 -42.27 5.57 -45.29
C GLY A 5 -41.19 4.91 -44.43
N ALA A 6 -40.02 4.67 -45.04
CA ALA A 6 -38.86 4.12 -44.34
C ALA A 6 -38.41 5.06 -43.21
N THR A 7 -38.01 4.49 -42.07
CA THR A 7 -37.42 5.23 -40.95
C THR A 7 -36.15 5.95 -41.41
N GLY A 8 -35.97 7.20 -40.97
CA GLY A 8 -34.78 7.99 -41.29
C GLY A 8 -33.48 7.39 -40.72
N PRO A 9 -32.30 7.88 -41.17
CA PRO A 9 -31.01 7.43 -40.68
C PRO A 9 -30.82 7.77 -39.20
N GLN A 10 -30.00 6.98 -38.51
CA GLN A 10 -29.60 7.26 -37.14
C GLN A 10 -28.81 8.59 -37.07
N GLY A 11 -29.01 9.35 -35.99
CA GLY A 11 -28.26 10.59 -35.73
C GLY A 11 -26.78 10.34 -35.44
N VAL A 12 -25.96 11.38 -35.61
CA VAL A 12 -24.52 11.33 -35.31
C VAL A 12 -24.25 11.11 -33.82
N GLN A 13 -23.14 10.47 -33.50
CA GLN A 13 -22.67 10.33 -32.12
C GLN A 13 -22.36 11.71 -31.52
N GLY A 14 -22.69 11.90 -30.24
CA GLY A 14 -22.37 13.12 -29.50
C GLY A 14 -20.86 13.31 -29.30
N LEU A 15 -20.45 14.55 -29.01
CA LEU A 15 -19.06 14.89 -28.73
C LEU A 15 -18.57 14.22 -27.44
N LEU A 16 -17.24 14.00 -27.36
CA LEU A 16 -16.59 13.58 -26.14
C LEU A 16 -16.83 14.61 -25.02
N GLY A 17 -17.05 14.13 -23.79
CA GLY A 17 -17.16 14.99 -22.61
C GLY A 17 -15.84 15.70 -22.26
N PRO A 18 -15.88 16.74 -21.42
CA PRO A 18 -14.67 17.43 -20.99
C PRO A 18 -13.75 16.49 -20.18
N THR A 19 -12.45 16.75 -20.21
CA THR A 19 -11.49 16.11 -19.30
C THR A 19 -11.81 16.48 -17.85
N GLY A 20 -11.68 15.52 -16.92
CA GLY A 20 -11.85 15.76 -15.49
C GLY A 20 -10.78 16.70 -14.89
N PRO A 21 -10.97 17.17 -13.65
CA PRO A 21 -9.98 18.00 -12.98
C PRO A 21 -8.67 17.22 -12.78
N THR A 22 -7.54 17.92 -12.90
CA THR A 22 -6.24 17.37 -12.47
C THR A 22 -6.20 17.32 -10.95
N GLY A 23 -5.84 16.17 -10.37
CA GLY A 23 -5.68 16.03 -8.92
C GLY A 23 -4.47 16.82 -8.40
N ALA A 24 -4.53 17.30 -7.15
CA ALA A 24 -3.37 17.86 -6.48
C ALA A 24 -2.35 16.74 -6.19
N GLY A 25 -1.06 16.99 -6.47
CA GLY A 25 0.01 16.06 -6.10
C GLY A 25 0.27 16.04 -4.59
N VAL A 26 0.85 14.95 -4.08
CA VAL A 26 1.28 14.88 -2.67
C VAL A 26 2.53 15.75 -2.50
N VAL A 27 2.44 16.78 -1.67
CA VAL A 27 3.59 17.61 -1.23
C VAL A 27 3.95 17.23 0.20
N GLY A 28 5.21 17.40 0.61
CA GLY A 28 5.64 17.16 2.00
C GLY A 28 5.41 15.72 2.47
N TRP A 29 6.08 14.76 1.84
CA TRP A 29 6.07 13.35 2.28
C TRP A 29 7.35 12.98 3.03
N GLU A 30 7.25 11.94 3.85
CA GLU A 30 8.36 11.35 4.59
C GLU A 30 8.29 9.82 4.52
N ILE A 31 9.44 9.16 4.73
CA ILE A 31 9.49 7.73 5.03
C ILE A 31 9.98 7.59 6.47
N VAL A 32 9.13 6.99 7.30
CA VAL A 32 9.48 6.61 8.67
C VAL A 32 9.74 5.11 8.72
N THR A 33 10.64 4.69 9.59
CA THR A 33 11.03 3.28 9.70
C THR A 33 11.18 2.84 11.15
N SER A 34 10.85 1.58 11.41
CA SER A 34 11.11 0.89 12.67
C SER A 34 11.56 -0.54 12.38
N SER A 35 12.52 -1.06 13.15
CA SER A 35 13.05 -2.41 12.92
C SER A 35 13.33 -3.15 14.22
N GLN A 36 13.25 -4.48 14.16
CA GLN A 36 13.66 -5.38 15.25
C GLN A 36 14.47 -6.53 14.67
N THR A 37 15.49 -6.96 15.43
CA THR A 37 16.39 -8.06 15.05
C THR A 37 16.51 -9.05 16.19
N ASP A 38 15.87 -10.19 16.03
CA ASP A 38 15.86 -11.32 16.95
C ASP A 38 15.29 -12.54 16.21
N SER A 39 15.14 -13.67 16.90
CA SER A 39 14.52 -14.89 16.37
C SER A 39 13.03 -15.02 16.72
N ALA A 40 12.43 -14.02 17.36
CA ALA A 40 11.02 -14.07 17.75
C ALA A 40 10.13 -13.61 16.59
N ASP A 41 8.84 -13.96 16.67
CA ASP A 41 7.81 -13.35 15.83
C ASP A 41 7.72 -11.85 16.15
N LYS A 42 7.50 -11.03 15.12
CA LYS A 42 7.61 -9.57 15.22
C LYS A 42 6.30 -8.92 14.80
N LEU A 43 5.74 -8.10 15.68
CA LEU A 43 4.65 -7.18 15.39
C LEU A 43 5.17 -5.74 15.56
N ILE A 44 5.53 -5.10 14.46
CA ILE A 44 6.15 -3.76 14.47
C ILE A 44 5.15 -2.74 13.96
N SER A 45 4.99 -1.67 14.74
CA SER A 45 4.26 -0.47 14.32
C SER A 45 5.23 0.69 14.13
N VAL A 46 5.00 1.48 13.09
CA VAL A 46 5.72 2.72 12.83
C VAL A 46 4.72 3.86 12.64
N SER A 47 4.97 4.96 13.35
CA SER A 47 4.10 6.14 13.36
C SER A 47 4.69 7.24 12.49
N CYS A 48 3.84 7.96 11.76
CA CYS A 48 4.24 9.20 11.09
C CYS A 48 4.80 10.21 12.09
N SER A 49 5.66 11.12 11.62
CA SER A 49 6.12 12.23 12.44
C SER A 49 4.93 13.05 12.93
N PRO A 50 4.98 13.60 14.16
CA PRO A 50 3.90 14.42 14.70
C PRO A 50 3.54 15.58 13.76
N GLY A 51 2.24 15.76 13.48
CA GLY A 51 1.75 16.80 12.56
C GLY A 51 0.46 16.39 11.87
N ALA A 52 0.20 16.98 10.69
CA ALA A 52 -0.94 16.63 9.84
C ALA A 52 -0.66 15.43 8.91
N ASN A 53 0.47 14.74 9.12
CA ASN A 53 0.89 13.63 8.27
C ASN A 53 -0.03 12.43 8.46
N LYS A 54 -0.59 11.94 7.36
CA LYS A 54 -1.35 10.70 7.28
C LYS A 54 -0.53 9.63 6.58
N VAL A 55 -0.77 8.38 6.95
CA VAL A 55 -0.18 7.25 6.24
C VAL A 55 -0.82 7.15 4.87
N LEU A 56 0.02 7.24 3.83
CA LEU A 56 -0.38 7.08 2.43
C LEU A 56 -0.14 5.65 1.95
N GLY A 57 0.81 4.96 2.58
CA GLY A 57 1.13 3.57 2.34
C GLY A 57 2.27 3.11 3.24
N GLY A 58 2.69 1.87 3.06
CA GLY A 58 3.82 1.32 3.79
C GLY A 58 4.27 -0.01 3.21
N GLY A 59 5.18 -0.65 3.91
CA GLY A 59 5.75 -1.92 3.50
C GLY A 59 6.77 -2.43 4.49
N TYR A 60 7.49 -3.46 4.10
CA TYR A 60 8.47 -4.10 4.96
C TYR A 60 9.62 -4.69 4.15
N GLN A 61 10.74 -4.93 4.85
CA GLN A 61 11.87 -5.70 4.39
C GLN A 61 12.23 -6.72 5.46
N ILE A 62 12.45 -7.96 5.04
CA ILE A 62 13.06 -9.00 5.86
C ILE A 62 14.51 -9.21 5.41
N SER A 63 15.45 -9.26 6.36
CA SER A 63 16.87 -9.48 6.08
C SER A 63 17.54 -10.30 7.19
N GLY A 64 18.84 -10.60 7.03
CA GLY A 64 19.61 -11.41 7.98
C GLY A 64 19.39 -12.91 7.86
N VAL A 65 18.74 -13.38 6.80
CA VAL A 65 18.45 -14.81 6.55
C VAL A 65 18.99 -15.26 5.19
N SER A 66 19.26 -16.56 5.07
CA SER A 66 19.64 -17.18 3.79
C SER A 66 18.46 -17.19 2.81
N ALA A 67 18.73 -17.34 1.51
CA ALA A 67 17.66 -17.47 0.51
C ALA A 67 16.75 -18.69 0.77
N GLY A 68 17.30 -19.78 1.31
CA GLY A 68 16.53 -20.96 1.69
C GLY A 68 15.61 -20.70 2.88
N ASP A 69 16.09 -19.99 3.89
CA ASP A 69 15.33 -19.71 5.11
C ASP A 69 14.35 -18.55 4.95
N SER A 70 14.59 -17.63 4.00
CA SER A 70 13.67 -16.53 3.70
C SER A 70 12.24 -16.99 3.37
N ARG A 71 12.09 -18.20 2.83
CA ARG A 71 10.79 -18.80 2.47
C ARG A 71 10.03 -19.34 3.68
N LYS A 72 10.69 -19.46 4.83
CA LYS A 72 10.11 -19.90 6.10
C LYS A 72 9.52 -18.74 6.91
N LEU A 73 9.87 -17.51 6.56
CA LEU A 73 9.31 -16.30 7.15
C LEU A 73 8.07 -15.88 6.36
N VAL A 74 6.99 -15.59 7.08
CA VAL A 74 5.71 -15.21 6.48
C VAL A 74 5.24 -13.91 7.11
N VAL A 75 4.82 -12.98 6.27
CA VAL A 75 4.10 -11.78 6.71
C VAL A 75 2.61 -12.06 6.66
N THR A 76 1.96 -12.01 7.82
CA THR A 76 0.52 -12.25 7.98
C THR A 76 -0.29 -10.97 7.86
N GLN A 77 0.29 -9.83 8.23
CA GLN A 77 -0.38 -8.54 8.24
C GLN A 77 0.57 -7.43 7.78
N SER A 78 0.10 -6.55 6.89
CA SER A 78 0.80 -5.30 6.55
C SER A 78 -0.24 -4.27 6.09
N TYR A 79 -0.59 -3.34 6.97
CA TYR A 79 -1.74 -2.45 6.77
C TYR A 79 -1.63 -1.17 7.61
N PRO A 80 -2.37 -0.09 7.26
CA PRO A 80 -2.47 1.09 8.09
C PRO A 80 -3.38 0.77 9.29
N SER A 81 -2.80 0.59 10.48
CA SER A 81 -3.56 0.29 11.71
C SER A 81 -4.27 1.51 12.28
N SER A 82 -3.87 2.71 11.86
CA SER A 82 -4.63 3.95 12.05
C SER A 82 -4.32 4.95 10.94
N SER A 83 -4.92 6.14 11.00
CA SER A 83 -4.63 7.22 10.02
C SER A 83 -3.17 7.70 10.04
N THR A 84 -2.40 7.39 11.08
CA THR A 84 -1.01 7.85 11.27
C THR A 84 -0.04 6.72 11.62
N VAL A 85 -0.48 5.45 11.60
CA VAL A 85 0.35 4.30 11.99
C VAL A 85 0.23 3.19 10.96
N TRP A 86 1.38 2.65 10.53
CA TRP A 86 1.46 1.43 9.75
C TRP A 86 1.95 0.29 10.63
N THR A 87 1.32 -0.88 10.51
CA THR A 87 1.67 -2.06 11.29
C THR A 87 1.97 -3.22 10.37
N THR A 88 3.01 -3.98 10.68
CA THR A 88 3.34 -5.23 9.99
C THR A 88 3.70 -6.32 11.00
N GLU A 89 3.17 -7.51 10.73
CA GLU A 89 3.44 -8.73 11.50
C GLU A 89 4.18 -9.74 10.61
N ALA A 90 5.29 -10.26 11.10
CA ALA A 90 6.01 -11.35 10.46
C ALA A 90 6.36 -12.43 11.50
N LEU A 91 6.27 -13.69 11.08
CA LEU A 91 6.49 -14.85 11.95
C LEU A 91 7.28 -15.95 11.27
N GLU A 92 7.84 -16.85 12.06
CA GLU A 92 8.48 -18.07 11.59
C GLU A 92 7.44 -19.17 11.34
N ALA A 93 7.03 -19.37 10.07
CA ALA A 93 6.16 -20.50 9.71
C ALA A 93 6.90 -21.84 9.84
N GLN A 94 8.23 -21.80 9.75
CA GLN A 94 9.14 -22.87 10.14
C GLN A 94 10.36 -22.25 10.81
N SER A 95 10.96 -22.95 11.76
CA SER A 95 12.12 -22.41 12.48
C SER A 95 13.28 -22.08 11.52
N VAL A 96 13.76 -20.84 11.64
CA VAL A 96 14.87 -20.31 10.83
C VAL A 96 16.22 -20.55 11.52
N GLY A 97 16.23 -20.64 12.86
CA GLY A 97 17.43 -20.99 13.63
C GLY A 97 18.50 -19.91 13.69
N VAL A 98 18.21 -18.70 13.20
CA VAL A 98 19.06 -17.50 13.29
C VAL A 98 18.21 -16.29 13.63
N ASN A 99 18.84 -15.23 14.15
CA ASN A 99 18.17 -13.94 14.28
C ASN A 99 17.92 -13.34 12.89
N TRP A 100 16.74 -12.78 12.69
CA TRP A 100 16.34 -12.13 11.46
C TRP A 100 15.81 -10.73 11.74
N THR A 101 15.96 -9.83 10.78
CA THR A 101 15.56 -8.43 10.90
C THR A 101 14.27 -8.20 10.13
N LEU A 102 13.25 -7.66 10.81
CA LEU A 102 12.09 -7.05 10.15
C LEU A 102 12.27 -5.54 10.21
N SER A 103 12.31 -4.88 9.04
CA SER A 103 12.23 -3.43 8.92
C SER A 103 10.88 -3.05 8.34
N VAL A 104 10.11 -2.24 9.05
CA VAL A 104 8.79 -1.77 8.64
C VAL A 104 8.87 -0.30 8.27
N TYR A 105 8.21 0.07 7.18
CA TYR A 105 8.22 1.43 6.62
C TYR A 105 6.80 1.95 6.52
N ALA A 106 6.61 3.24 6.83
CA ALA A 106 5.43 3.97 6.41
C ALA A 106 5.85 5.17 5.56
N ILE A 107 5.11 5.39 4.49
CA ILE A 107 5.16 6.59 3.67
C ILE A 107 4.03 7.48 4.19
N CYS A 108 4.41 8.59 4.80
CA CYS A 108 3.48 9.55 5.34
C CYS A 108 3.53 10.84 4.52
N GLY A 109 2.43 11.57 4.47
CA GLY A 109 2.40 12.89 3.85
C GLY A 109 1.25 13.73 4.37
N VAL A 110 1.32 15.03 4.14
CA VAL A 110 0.19 15.90 4.45
C VAL A 110 -0.98 15.55 3.52
N ALA A 111 -2.13 15.24 4.12
CA ALA A 111 -3.38 14.95 3.43
C ALA A 111 -4.25 16.21 3.34
#